data_AF-A0A925GJ05-F1
#
_entry.id   AF-A0A925GJ05-F1
#
_cell.length_a   1.000
_cell.length_b   1.000
_cell.length_c   1.000
_cell.angle_alpha   90.00
_cell.angle_beta   90.00
_cell.angle_gamma   90.00
#
_symmetry.space_group_name_H-M   'P 1'
#
loop_
_entity.id
_entity.type
_entity.pdbx_description
1 polymer ?
#
loop_
_entity_poly.entity_id
_entity_poly.type
_entity_poly.pdbx_seq_one_letter_code
_entity_poly.pdbx_strand_id
1 'polypeptide(L)'
;MKVRRLRKDAAHLEITAFINLIVVLVPFLLSTAVFTRLAIIDLTLPAQSAGALEQVKPDNLQLEVVVRADALEVGDRIGGLIERIPATAIGPDVQALSRLVQQIKARFPTKLDATVLAEPNTSYDTLVQVMDAMRAGHMAQDGKVVRSELFPNISIGDAPIRKP
;
A
#
# COMPACT_ATOMS: atom_id res chain seq x y z
N MET A 1 -33.79 -87.55 12.29
CA MET A 1 -32.75 -86.71 11.65
C MET A 1 -32.75 -85.35 12.33
N LYS A 2 -31.70 -85.01 13.11
CA LYS A 2 -31.70 -83.85 14.02
C LYS A 2 -31.18 -82.62 13.27
N VAL A 3 -32.06 -81.69 12.90
CA VAL A 3 -31.68 -80.46 12.19
C VAL A 3 -30.98 -79.51 13.15
N ARG A 4 -29.69 -79.28 12.95
CA ARG A 4 -28.87 -78.34 13.74
C ARG A 4 -29.06 -76.95 13.14
N ARG A 5 -29.75 -76.04 13.86
CA ARG A 5 -29.85 -74.63 13.46
C ARG A 5 -28.48 -73.96 13.59
N LEU A 6 -28.00 -73.34 12.51
CA LEU A 6 -26.85 -72.43 12.57
C LEU A 6 -27.23 -71.21 13.42
N ARG A 7 -26.38 -70.88 14.39
CA ARG A 7 -26.45 -69.61 15.12
C ARG A 7 -25.98 -68.51 14.16
N LYS A 8 -26.82 -67.50 13.94
CA LYS A 8 -26.41 -66.25 13.29
C LYS A 8 -25.80 -65.36 14.36
N ASP A 9 -24.49 -65.16 14.30
CA ASP A 9 -23.83 -64.16 15.15
C ASP A 9 -24.23 -62.76 14.67
N ALA A 10 -24.50 -61.87 15.63
CA ALA A 10 -24.85 -60.49 15.34
C ALA A 10 -23.62 -59.78 14.75
N ALA A 11 -23.79 -59.08 13.63
CA ALA A 11 -22.74 -58.27 13.05
C ALA A 11 -22.30 -57.22 14.09
N HIS A 12 -21.13 -57.42 14.69
CA HIS A 12 -20.54 -56.44 15.58
C HIS A 12 -20.10 -55.25 14.72
N LEU A 13 -20.63 -54.07 15.03
CA LEU A 13 -20.16 -52.85 14.39
C LEU A 13 -18.68 -52.70 14.71
N GLU A 14 -17.84 -52.57 13.68
CA GLU A 14 -16.39 -52.37 13.80
C GLU A 14 -16.10 -50.96 14.37
N ILE A 15 -16.40 -50.78 15.66
CA ILE A 15 -16.27 -49.50 16.37
C ILE A 15 -14.83 -48.99 16.28
N THR A 16 -13.84 -49.89 16.34
CA THR A 16 -12.42 -49.54 16.15
C THR A 16 -12.14 -48.99 14.75
N ALA A 17 -12.74 -49.56 13.70
CA ALA A 17 -12.58 -49.04 12.33
C ALA A 17 -13.21 -47.65 12.18
N PHE A 18 -14.35 -47.41 12.83
CA PHE A 18 -15.02 -46.11 12.83
C PHE A 18 -14.23 -45.05 13.63
N ILE A 19 -13.67 -45.43 14.77
CA ILE A 19 -12.79 -44.56 15.55
C ILE A 19 -11.55 -44.18 14.74
N ASN A 20 -10.92 -45.15 14.05
CA ASN A 20 -9.77 -44.88 13.19
C ASN A 20 -10.09 -43.88 12.07
N LEU A 21 -11.30 -43.93 11.51
CA LEU A 21 -11.76 -42.96 10.51
C LEU A 21 -11.87 -41.54 11.10
N ILE A 22 -12.50 -41.39 12.26
CA ILE A 22 -12.66 -40.09 12.92
C ILE A 22 -11.31 -39.50 13.32
N VAL A 23 -10.42 -40.33 13.88
CA VAL A 23 -9.08 -39.92 14.33
C VAL A 23 -8.23 -39.38 13.18
N VAL A 24 -8.42 -39.87 11.94
CA VAL A 24 -7.73 -39.34 10.75
C VAL A 24 -8.40 -38.08 10.19
N LEU A 25 -9.74 -38.00 10.25
CA LEU A 25 -10.50 -36.88 9.70
C LEU A 25 -10.28 -35.56 10.46
N VAL A 26 -10.22 -35.61 11.79
CA VAL A 26 -10.05 -34.39 12.63
C VAL A 26 -8.76 -33.62 12.32
N PRO A 27 -7.55 -34.22 12.36
CA PRO A 27 -6.31 -33.50 12.04
C PRO A 27 -6.25 -33.10 10.56
N PHE A 28 -6.84 -33.88 9.64
CA PHE A 28 -6.92 -33.52 8.23
C PHE A 28 -7.74 -32.25 8.01
N LEU A 29 -8.95 -32.17 8.58
CA LEU A 29 -9.81 -30.99 8.51
C LEU A 29 -9.15 -29.78 9.16
N LEU A 30 -8.52 -29.95 10.33
CA LEU A 30 -7.77 -28.87 11.00
C LEU A 30 -6.59 -28.37 10.15
N SER A 31 -5.85 -29.27 9.49
CA SER A 31 -4.76 -28.87 8.58
C SER A 31 -5.27 -28.01 7.42
N THR A 32 -6.40 -28.40 6.79
CA THR A 32 -6.98 -27.60 5.70
C THR A 32 -7.43 -26.20 6.14
N ALA A 33 -7.94 -26.05 7.36
CA ALA A 33 -8.38 -24.76 7.88
C ALA A 33 -7.21 -23.81 8.19
N VAL A 34 -6.06 -24.33 8.63
CA VAL A 34 -4.88 -23.53 9.01
C VAL A 34 -4.15 -22.96 7.78
N PHE A 35 -4.32 -23.58 6.61
CA PHE A 35 -3.66 -23.12 5.36
C PHE A 35 -4.44 -22.06 4.57
N THR A 36 -5.65 -21.67 4.98
CA THR A 36 -6.40 -20.62 4.28
C THR A 36 -5.95 -19.23 4.70
N ARG A 37 -4.70 -18.87 4.36
CA ARG A 37 -4.28 -17.47 4.30
C ARG A 37 -4.35 -17.05 2.83
N LEU A 38 -5.55 -16.65 2.39
CA LEU A 38 -5.70 -15.93 1.13
C LEU A 38 -4.93 -14.61 1.25
N ALA A 39 -3.84 -14.47 0.49
CA ALA A 39 -3.25 -13.17 0.24
C ALA A 39 -4.20 -12.43 -0.71
N ILE A 40 -5.14 -11.67 -0.15
CA ILE A 40 -5.94 -10.72 -0.93
C ILE A 40 -5.00 -9.55 -1.21
N ILE A 41 -4.48 -9.50 -2.44
CA ILE A 41 -3.91 -8.27 -2.97
C ILE A 41 -5.12 -7.44 -3.39
N ASP A 42 -5.54 -6.51 -2.52
CA ASP A 42 -6.49 -5.47 -2.87
C ASP A 42 -5.83 -4.58 -3.93
N LEU A 43 -6.11 -4.88 -5.20
CA LEU A 43 -5.72 -4.02 -6.31
C LEU A 43 -6.78 -2.92 -6.43
N THR A 44 -6.63 -1.86 -5.64
CA THR A 44 -7.40 -0.63 -5.86
C THR A 44 -6.81 0.08 -7.07
N LEU A 45 -7.45 -0.08 -8.23
CA LEU A 45 -7.19 0.78 -9.39
C LEU A 45 -7.59 2.21 -9.01
N PRO A 46 -6.68 3.21 -9.09
CA PRO A 46 -7.02 4.57 -8.72
C PRO A 46 -8.15 5.07 -9.64
N ALA A 47 -9.26 5.45 -9.00
CA ALA A 47 -10.30 6.19 -9.67
C ALA A 47 -9.73 7.54 -10.11
N GLN A 48 -9.88 7.83 -11.40
CA GLN A 48 -9.64 9.13 -11.99
C GLN A 48 -10.27 10.22 -11.11
N SER A 49 -9.41 11.14 -10.67
CA SER A 49 -9.72 12.56 -10.40
C SER A 49 -10.86 12.87 -9.42
N ALA A 50 -10.46 13.46 -8.29
CA ALA A 50 -11.26 13.96 -7.16
C ALA A 50 -11.61 12.89 -6.09
N GLY A 51 -10.78 12.82 -5.04
CA GLY A 51 -11.05 12.01 -3.84
C GLY A 51 -9.96 11.00 -3.44
N ALA A 52 -8.84 10.93 -4.18
CA ALA A 52 -7.72 10.03 -3.85
C ALA A 52 -7.16 10.25 -2.43
N LEU A 53 -7.34 11.46 -1.88
CA LEU A 53 -6.90 11.82 -0.54
C LEU A 53 -7.83 11.31 0.58
N GLU A 54 -9.11 11.01 0.28
CA GLU A 54 -10.09 10.50 1.25
C GLU A 54 -10.04 8.98 1.43
N GLN A 55 -9.44 8.24 0.49
CA GLN A 55 -9.34 6.78 0.56
C GLN A 55 -8.07 6.30 1.31
N VAL A 56 -7.15 7.21 1.60
CA VAL A 56 -5.93 6.90 2.34
C VAL A 56 -6.26 6.89 3.84
N LYS A 57 -6.16 5.72 4.47
CA LYS A 57 -6.26 5.62 5.93
C LYS A 57 -5.21 6.55 6.57
N PRO A 58 -5.57 7.31 7.63
CA PRO A 58 -4.69 8.32 8.24
C PRO A 58 -3.31 7.80 8.65
N ASP A 59 -3.18 6.50 8.92
CA ASP A 59 -1.91 5.88 9.31
C ASP A 59 -1.10 5.24 8.16
N ASN A 60 -1.57 5.24 6.91
CA ASN A 60 -0.92 4.48 5.83
C ASN A 60 -0.41 5.29 4.64
N LEU A 61 -0.37 6.63 4.71
CA LEU A 61 0.23 7.44 3.65
C LEU A 61 1.69 7.04 3.40
N GLN A 62 1.99 6.67 2.16
CA GLN A 62 3.31 6.45 1.59
C GLN A 62 3.49 7.46 0.44
N LEU A 63 3.83 8.70 0.82
CA LEU A 63 3.97 9.80 -0.13
C LEU A 63 5.07 9.49 -1.16
N GLU A 64 4.71 9.57 -2.42
CA GLU A 64 5.59 9.34 -3.56
C GLU A 64 5.50 10.51 -4.53
N VAL A 65 6.64 10.99 -5.00
CA VAL A 65 6.74 12.05 -6.02
C VAL A 65 7.57 11.53 -7.17
N VAL A 66 6.95 11.37 -8.33
CA VAL A 66 7.62 10.98 -9.57
C VAL A 66 8.00 12.23 -10.35
N VAL A 67 9.30 12.41 -10.58
CA VAL A 67 9.87 13.51 -11.34
C VAL A 67 10.00 13.09 -12.78
N ARG A 68 9.19 13.71 -13.65
CA ARG A 68 9.25 13.48 -15.10
C ARG A 68 9.61 14.76 -15.84
N ALA A 69 10.05 14.60 -17.08
CA ALA A 69 10.40 15.73 -17.93
C ALA A 69 9.24 16.72 -18.14
N ASP A 70 8.00 16.22 -18.18
CA ASP A 70 6.80 17.01 -18.51
C ASP A 70 5.95 17.41 -17.29
N ALA A 71 6.13 16.74 -16.15
CA ALA A 71 5.33 16.96 -14.95
C ALA A 71 5.97 16.37 -13.69
N LEU A 72 5.54 16.88 -12.53
CA LEU A 72 5.68 16.22 -11.24
C LEU A 72 4.39 15.46 -10.94
N GLU A 73 4.47 14.17 -10.66
CA GLU A 73 3.33 13.35 -10.27
C GLU A 73 3.41 13.08 -8.78
N VAL A 74 2.48 13.61 -7.99
CA VAL A 74 2.41 13.40 -6.55
C VAL A 74 1.34 12.37 -6.28
N GLY A 75 1.68 11.33 -5.52
CA GLY A 75 0.80 10.21 -5.27
C GLY A 75 1.03 9.56 -3.92
N ASP A 76 0.18 8.59 -3.63
CA ASP A 76 0.38 7.60 -2.59
C ASP A 76 0.74 6.27 -3.26
N ARG A 77 1.71 5.54 -2.71
CA ARG A 77 2.14 4.25 -3.29
C ARG A 77 0.98 3.25 -3.39
N ILE A 78 0.00 3.35 -2.49
CA ILE A 78 -1.17 2.45 -2.44
C ILE A 78 -2.40 3.13 -3.04
N GLY A 79 -2.67 4.38 -2.68
CA GLY A 79 -3.84 5.15 -3.12
C GLY A 79 -3.77 5.73 -4.53
N GLY A 80 -2.61 5.67 -5.18
CA GLY A 80 -2.42 6.13 -6.56
C GLY A 80 -2.18 7.64 -6.68
N LEU A 81 -2.39 8.17 -7.88
CA LEU A 81 -2.08 9.56 -8.22
C LEU A 81 -3.01 10.53 -7.46
N ILE A 82 -2.41 11.43 -6.66
CA ILE A 82 -3.12 12.49 -5.96
C ILE A 82 -3.30 13.68 -6.89
N GLU A 83 -2.20 14.15 -7.48
CA GLU A 83 -2.19 15.30 -8.36
C GLU A 83 -1.01 15.23 -9.33
N ARG A 84 -1.24 15.69 -10.56
CA ARG A 84 -0.19 15.89 -11.55
C ARG A 84 0.01 17.38 -11.77
N ILE A 85 1.22 17.83 -11.49
CA ILE A 85 1.64 19.22 -11.63
C ILE A 85 2.43 19.33 -12.93
N PRO A 86 1.89 19.99 -13.98
CA PRO A 86 2.62 20.19 -15.23
C PRO A 86 3.93 20.95 -15.00
N ALA A 87 4.98 20.60 -15.74
CA ALA A 87 6.21 21.37 -15.74
C ALA A 87 5.96 22.76 -16.34
N THR A 88 6.70 23.75 -15.84
CA THR A 88 6.72 25.10 -16.39
C THR A 88 7.70 25.19 -17.56
N ALA A 89 7.68 26.31 -18.29
CA ALA A 89 8.61 26.56 -19.39
C ALA A 89 10.11 26.53 -18.99
N ILE A 90 10.41 26.65 -17.69
CA ILE A 90 11.78 26.76 -17.15
C ILE A 90 12.19 25.48 -16.40
N GLY A 91 11.25 24.57 -16.14
CA GLY A 91 11.49 23.34 -15.37
C GLY A 91 10.32 22.96 -14.45
N PRO A 92 10.54 22.05 -13.49
CA PRO A 92 9.49 21.56 -12.60
C PRO A 92 8.88 22.69 -11.75
N ASP A 93 7.56 22.68 -11.57
CA ASP A 93 6.88 23.65 -10.69
C ASP A 93 7.00 23.24 -9.21
N VAL A 94 8.15 23.59 -8.62
CA VAL A 94 8.47 23.30 -7.22
C VAL A 94 7.58 24.10 -6.24
N GLN A 95 7.06 25.25 -6.67
CA GLN A 95 6.16 26.08 -5.85
C GLN A 95 4.78 25.45 -5.72
N ALA A 96 4.24 24.90 -6.82
CA ALA A 96 3.03 24.09 -6.78
C ALA A 96 3.23 22.84 -5.93
N LEU A 97 4.38 22.16 -6.08
CA LEU A 97 4.71 20.99 -5.26
C LEU A 97 4.70 21.33 -3.76
N SER A 98 5.39 22.39 -3.34
CA SER A 98 5.47 22.75 -1.91
C SER A 98 4.08 23.04 -1.31
N ARG A 99 3.22 23.75 -2.06
CA ARG A 99 1.84 24.03 -1.62
C ARG A 99 1.05 22.74 -1.42
N LEU A 100 1.15 21.81 -2.36
CA LEU A 100 0.46 20.51 -2.26
C LEU A 100 1.00 19.69 -1.08
N VAL A 101 2.32 19.61 -0.92
CA VAL A 101 2.95 18.85 0.19
C VAL A 101 2.55 19.43 1.55
N GLN A 102 2.42 20.75 1.69
CA GLN A 102 1.91 21.38 2.91
C GLN A 102 0.46 20.99 3.22
N GLN A 103 -0.41 20.93 2.20
CA GLN A 103 -1.79 20.46 2.36
C GLN A 103 -1.86 18.98 2.76
N ILE A 104 -0.98 18.15 2.19
CA ILE A 104 -0.86 16.74 2.58
C ILE A 104 -0.38 16.65 4.04
N LYS A 105 0.66 17.40 4.42
CA LYS A 105 1.17 17.41 5.80
C LYS A 105 0.12 17.82 6.83
N ALA A 106 -0.74 18.79 6.50
CA ALA A 106 -1.84 19.20 7.37
C ALA A 106 -2.84 18.06 7.66
N ARG A 107 -3.04 17.14 6.71
CA ARG A 107 -3.90 15.95 6.88
C ARG A 107 -3.19 14.79 7.55
N PHE A 108 -1.87 14.67 7.35
CA PHE A 108 -1.04 13.58 7.86
C PHE A 108 0.12 14.11 8.73
N PRO A 109 -0.17 14.75 9.88
CA PRO A 109 0.84 15.49 10.66
C PRO A 109 1.95 14.60 11.24
N THR A 110 1.64 13.33 11.52
CA THR A 110 2.56 12.37 12.11
C THR A 110 3.53 11.74 11.11
N LYS A 111 3.26 11.86 9.80
CA LYS A 111 4.09 11.26 8.75
C LYS A 111 5.29 12.12 8.42
N LEU A 112 6.46 11.50 8.27
CA LEU A 112 7.73 12.17 7.99
C LEU A 112 8.44 11.62 6.76
N ASP A 113 7.98 10.47 6.25
CA ASP A 113 8.63 9.74 5.17
C ASP A 113 8.02 10.10 3.81
N ALA A 114 8.88 10.24 2.81
CA ALA A 114 8.48 10.39 1.42
C ALA A 114 9.50 9.76 0.47
N THR A 115 9.05 9.41 -0.73
CA THR A 115 9.90 8.83 -1.78
C THR A 115 9.89 9.74 -3.00
N VAL A 116 11.06 9.99 -3.56
CA VAL A 116 11.24 10.71 -4.83
C VAL A 116 11.72 9.71 -5.87
N LEU A 117 10.97 9.56 -6.95
CA LEU A 117 11.30 8.68 -8.06
C LEU A 117 11.71 9.53 -9.27
N ALA A 118 12.91 9.32 -9.80
CA ALA A 118 13.48 10.12 -10.88
C ALA A 118 13.53 9.37 -12.20
N GLU A 119 13.30 10.05 -13.31
CA GLU A 119 13.64 9.48 -14.63
C GLU A 119 15.17 9.47 -14.85
N PRO A 120 15.71 8.56 -15.68
CA PRO A 120 17.16 8.45 -15.87
C PRO A 120 17.87 9.73 -16.35
N ASN A 121 17.14 10.63 -17.02
CA ASN A 121 17.66 11.89 -17.56
C ASN A 121 17.35 13.11 -16.66
N THR A 122 16.86 12.90 -15.44
CA THR A 122 16.58 14.00 -14.51
C THR A 122 17.89 14.61 -13.99
N SER A 123 18.00 15.94 -14.05
CA SER A 123 19.19 16.64 -13.55
C SER A 123 19.30 16.55 -12.02
N TYR A 124 20.54 16.53 -11.51
CA TYR A 124 20.77 16.52 -10.06
C TYR A 124 20.19 17.75 -9.36
N ASP A 125 20.30 18.94 -9.98
CA ASP A 125 19.74 20.19 -9.47
C ASP A 125 18.21 20.10 -9.32
N THR A 126 17.53 19.55 -10.33
CA THR A 126 16.09 19.28 -10.27
C THR A 126 15.72 18.38 -9.08
N LEU A 127 16.49 17.31 -8.84
CA LEU A 127 16.22 16.43 -7.71
C LEU A 127 16.38 17.14 -6.37
N VAL A 128 17.44 17.92 -6.21
CA VAL A 128 17.67 18.70 -4.98
C VAL A 128 16.52 19.69 -4.74
N GLN A 129 16.08 20.41 -5.76
CA GLN A 129 14.97 21.36 -5.64
C GLN A 129 13.65 20.68 -5.21
N VAL A 130 13.34 19.51 -5.79
CA VAL A 130 12.18 18.71 -5.40
C VAL A 130 12.31 18.24 -3.95
N MET A 131 13.48 17.73 -3.56
CA MET A 131 13.74 17.28 -2.20
C MET A 131 13.62 18.41 -1.17
N ASP A 132 14.12 19.60 -1.49
CA ASP A 132 14.05 20.75 -0.59
C ASP A 132 12.60 21.21 -0.37
N ALA A 133 11.79 21.21 -1.43
CA ALA A 133 10.36 21.54 -1.33
C ALA A 133 9.54 20.51 -0.55
N MET A 134 9.99 19.25 -0.50
CA MET A 134 9.36 18.19 0.29
C MET A 134 9.83 18.17 1.74
N ARG A 135 11.04 18.65 2.03
CA ARG A 135 11.66 18.59 3.36
C ARG A 135 11.09 19.63 4.33
N ALA A 136 10.95 20.87 3.89
CA ALA A 136 10.58 21.98 4.76
C ALA A 136 9.58 22.93 4.10
N GLY A 137 8.69 23.48 4.91
CA GLY A 137 7.70 24.46 4.51
C GLY A 137 7.72 25.68 5.40
N HIS A 138 6.97 26.69 4.97
CA HIS A 138 6.68 27.86 5.77
C HIS A 138 5.21 27.81 6.14
N MET A 139 4.91 27.63 7.43
CA MET A 139 3.55 27.70 7.94
C MET A 139 3.38 28.97 8.76
N ALA A 140 2.32 29.73 8.46
CA ALA A 140 1.91 30.83 9.30
C ALA A 140 1.22 30.26 10.55
N GLN A 141 1.92 30.28 11.67
CA GLN A 141 1.33 30.00 12.98
C GLN A 141 1.26 31.31 13.76
N ASP A 142 0.04 31.71 14.13
CA ASP A 142 -0.20 32.84 15.03
C ASP A 142 0.41 34.17 14.53
N GLY A 143 0.30 34.43 13.22
CA GLY A 143 0.83 35.64 12.58
C GLY A 143 2.34 35.65 12.38
N LYS A 144 3.07 34.59 12.75
CA LYS A 144 4.50 34.42 12.50
C LYS A 144 4.74 33.31 11.48
N VAL A 145 5.62 33.59 10.51
CA VAL A 145 6.10 32.58 9.56
C VAL A 145 7.10 31.71 10.29
N VAL A 146 6.69 30.48 10.64
CA VAL A 146 7.55 29.50 11.27
C VAL A 146 7.94 28.46 10.23
N ARG A 147 9.23 28.11 10.20
CA ARG A 147 9.71 26.99 9.37
C ARG A 147 9.18 25.70 9.98
N SER A 148 8.34 24.99 9.24
CA SER A 148 7.79 23.70 9.65
C SER A 148 8.47 22.57 8.87
N GLU A 149 8.69 21.46 9.56
CA GLU A 149 9.13 20.23 8.91
C GLU A 149 7.96 19.57 8.18
N LEU A 150 8.18 19.17 6.93
CA LEU A 150 7.21 18.48 6.12
C LEU A 150 7.53 16.97 6.15
N PHE A 151 8.24 16.47 5.13
CA PHE A 151 8.66 15.08 5.02
C PHE A 151 10.20 15.01 4.95
N PRO A 152 10.90 15.09 6.10
CA PRO A 152 12.36 15.15 6.13
C PRO A 152 13.06 13.84 5.74
N ASN A 153 12.39 12.70 5.87
CA ASN A 153 12.94 11.38 5.58
C ASN A 153 12.66 11.03 4.10
N ILE A 154 13.53 11.50 3.22
CA ILE A 154 13.36 11.33 1.77
C ILE A 154 14.20 10.16 1.28
N SER A 155 13.55 9.19 0.64
CA SER A 155 14.20 8.12 -0.13
C SER A 155 14.19 8.45 -1.62
N ILE A 156 15.21 8.01 -2.37
CA ILE A 156 15.32 8.24 -3.82
C ILE A 156 15.29 6.90 -4.54
N GLY A 157 14.59 6.82 -5.67
CA GLY A 157 14.55 5.65 -6.53
C GLY A 157 14.32 6.00 -8.00
N ASP A 158 14.21 4.97 -8.83
CA ASP A 158 13.95 5.12 -10.27
C ASP A 158 12.45 5.19 -10.56
N ALA A 159 12.07 6.13 -11.44
CA ALA A 159 10.70 6.26 -11.91
C ALA A 159 10.30 5.05 -12.77
N PRO A 160 9.07 4.53 -12.59
CA PRO A 160 8.58 3.45 -13.44
C PRO A 160 8.48 3.91 -14.89
N ILE A 161 8.87 3.03 -15.80
CA ILE A 161 8.86 3.26 -17.25
C ILE A 161 7.40 3.29 -17.72
N ARG A 162 6.96 4.41 -18.31
CA ARG A 162 5.66 4.46 -19.00
C ARG A 162 5.76 3.55 -20.24
N LYS A 163 4.97 2.47 -20.27
CA LYS A 163 4.75 1.75 -21.52
C LYS A 163 3.95 2.66 -22.45
N PRO A 164 4.38 2.85 -23.71
CA PRO A 164 3.62 3.60 -24.70
C PRO A 164 2.28 2.94 -25.01
#